data_AF-A0A6V7SU87-F1
#
_entry.id   AF-A0A6V7SU87-F1
#
_cell.length_a   1.000
_cell.length_b   1.000
_cell.length_c   1.000
_cell.angle_alpha   90.00
_cell.angle_beta   90.00
_cell.angle_gamma   90.00
#
_symmetry.space_group_name_H-M   'P 1'
#
loop_
_entity.id
_entity.type
_entity.pdbx_description
1 polymer ?
#
loop_
_entity_poly.entity_id
_entity_poly.type
_entity_poly.pdbx_seq_one_letter_code
_entity_poly.pdbx_strand_id
1 'polypeptide(L)'
;MANLKDIEVGNYFICNLKDYPTGNCSVDHDYNKTIKLLCPIVHNKNSSDKAYDPSYCFKYDGIKDEFIINNKQNYIHTSLPGVILTNHIENDTYNLSIYPPFVVKEDITIVCICDSEKGNEGITPYLKINIKKAHGLNNNLEGDYIKGCDYGNNRGKFQFLTKPVKYISNPVCEVNAYPGDVVGINCNSYTTKMQGARLEPESCFSMVYFSNLTMQFTKTSVNNIMPNAKYYPDLTPHPGNQNSKMFLTSYLLIPNDIQKDILIYCHCSYNGNKGLAIFNIFATKTS
;
A
#
# COMPACT_ATOMS: atom_id res chain seq x y z
N MET A 1 -27.78 -9.04 -15.27
CA MET A 1 -26.88 -8.55 -14.20
C MET A 1 -26.46 -7.15 -14.58
N ALA A 2 -26.59 -6.18 -13.68
CA ALA A 2 -26.31 -4.79 -14.00
C ALA A 2 -24.82 -4.64 -14.36
N ASN A 3 -24.56 -4.32 -15.62
CA ASN A 3 -23.25 -3.94 -16.14
C ASN A 3 -22.93 -2.57 -15.55
N LEU A 4 -22.16 -2.54 -14.46
CA LEU A 4 -21.76 -1.33 -13.76
C LEU A 4 -20.25 -1.13 -13.92
N LYS A 5 -19.88 0.06 -14.41
CA LYS A 5 -18.49 0.52 -14.58
C LYS A 5 -17.75 0.59 -13.25
N ASP A 6 -18.45 0.96 -12.20
CA ASP A 6 -17.97 1.06 -10.83
C ASP A 6 -18.92 0.31 -9.88
N ILE A 7 -18.34 -0.50 -9.00
CA ILE A 7 -19.11 -1.35 -8.08
C ILE A 7 -18.45 -1.33 -6.71
N GLU A 8 -19.28 -1.23 -5.67
CA GLU A 8 -18.86 -1.48 -4.29
C GLU A 8 -19.28 -2.89 -3.87
N VAL A 9 -18.30 -3.71 -3.48
CA VAL A 9 -18.54 -5.08 -3.00
C VAL A 9 -17.72 -5.32 -1.73
N GLY A 10 -18.41 -5.44 -0.59
CA GLY A 10 -17.75 -5.61 0.71
C GLY A 10 -16.75 -4.50 0.99
N ASN A 11 -15.48 -4.86 1.19
CA ASN A 11 -14.38 -3.92 1.46
C ASN A 11 -13.67 -3.46 0.17
N TYR A 12 -14.30 -3.56 -1.00
CA TYR A 12 -13.71 -3.16 -2.27
C TYR A 12 -14.56 -2.13 -3.00
N PHE A 13 -13.89 -1.11 -3.52
CA PHE A 13 -14.39 -0.31 -4.64
C PHE A 13 -13.67 -0.80 -5.90
N ILE A 14 -14.42 -1.20 -6.93
CA ILE A 14 -13.87 -1.74 -8.18
C ILE A 14 -14.26 -0.81 -9.32
N CYS A 15 -13.27 -0.22 -9.98
CA CYS A 15 -13.42 0.49 -11.24
C CYS A 15 -13.02 -0.43 -12.39
N ASN A 16 -13.98 -0.79 -13.24
CA ASN A 16 -13.79 -1.67 -14.38
C ASN A 16 -13.66 -0.85 -15.66
N LEU A 17 -12.43 -0.49 -16.05
CA LEU A 17 -12.17 0.20 -17.31
C LEU A 17 -11.82 -0.78 -18.44
N LYS A 18 -11.70 -2.07 -18.15
CA LYS A 18 -11.61 -3.13 -19.16
C LYS A 18 -12.89 -3.18 -20.01
N ASP A 19 -14.05 -3.26 -19.35
CA ASP A 19 -15.34 -3.36 -20.05
C ASP A 19 -15.88 -1.96 -20.46
N TYR A 20 -15.25 -0.89 -19.97
CA TYR A 20 -15.62 0.51 -20.25
C TYR A 20 -14.37 1.33 -20.66
N PRO A 21 -13.77 1.03 -21.83
CA PRO A 21 -12.46 1.56 -22.23
C PRO A 21 -12.44 3.05 -22.59
N THR A 22 -13.59 3.73 -22.62
CA THR A 22 -13.73 5.18 -22.75
C THR A 22 -14.27 5.85 -21.48
N GLY A 23 -14.50 5.06 -20.43
CA GLY A 23 -15.09 5.52 -19.18
C GLY A 23 -14.10 6.19 -18.24
N ASN A 24 -14.65 6.83 -17.22
CA ASN A 24 -13.90 7.30 -16.05
C ASN A 24 -14.61 6.87 -14.77
N CYS A 25 -13.86 6.64 -13.70
CA CYS A 25 -14.41 6.43 -12.35
C CYS A 25 -13.95 7.55 -11.44
N SER A 26 -14.78 7.93 -10.48
CA SER A 26 -14.38 8.84 -9.40
C SER A 26 -14.81 8.25 -8.07
N VAL A 27 -13.89 8.23 -7.10
CA VAL A 27 -14.16 7.72 -5.76
C VAL A 27 -13.56 8.64 -4.71
N ASP A 28 -14.32 8.90 -3.65
CA ASP A 28 -13.79 9.50 -2.43
C ASP A 28 -13.23 8.37 -1.56
N HIS A 29 -11.96 8.49 -1.16
CA HIS A 29 -11.25 7.41 -0.48
C HIS A 29 -11.85 7.11 0.89
N ASP A 30 -12.25 5.85 1.07
CA ASP A 30 -12.60 5.26 2.36
C ASP A 30 -11.47 4.32 2.80
N TYR A 31 -10.89 4.59 3.97
CA TYR A 31 -9.80 3.80 4.56
C TYR A 31 -10.19 2.35 4.89
N ASN A 32 -11.48 2.04 4.94
CA ASN A 32 -11.96 0.67 5.10
C ASN A 32 -12.09 -0.09 3.78
N LYS A 33 -11.99 0.60 2.65
CA LYS A 33 -12.15 0.02 1.31
C LYS A 33 -10.83 0.02 0.54
N THR A 34 -10.52 -1.12 -0.05
CA THR A 34 -9.45 -1.24 -1.04
C THR A 34 -9.97 -0.77 -2.40
N ILE A 35 -9.20 0.07 -3.07
CA ILE A 35 -9.52 0.55 -4.41
C ILE A 35 -8.88 -0.40 -5.42
N LYS A 36 -9.70 -0.98 -6.31
CA LYS A 36 -9.26 -1.84 -7.41
C LYS A 36 -9.57 -1.18 -8.74
N LEU A 37 -8.59 -1.23 -9.65
CA LEU A 37 -8.70 -0.78 -11.02
C LEU A 37 -8.42 -1.95 -11.95
N LEU A 38 -9.40 -2.28 -12.79
CA LEU A 38 -9.26 -3.26 -13.86
C LEU A 38 -8.98 -2.50 -15.17
N CYS A 39 -7.74 -2.56 -15.66
CA CYS A 39 -7.33 -1.94 -16.91
C CYS A 39 -7.08 -3.00 -17.99
N PRO A 40 -7.47 -2.75 -19.25
CA PRO A 40 -7.12 -3.63 -20.36
C PRO A 40 -5.62 -3.62 -20.65
N ILE A 41 -5.06 -4.76 -21.11
CA ILE A 41 -3.71 -4.82 -21.67
C ILE A 41 -3.79 -4.61 -23.18
N VAL A 42 -3.25 -3.50 -23.68
CA VAL A 42 -3.21 -3.24 -25.12
C VAL A 42 -1.95 -3.88 -25.71
N HIS A 43 -2.12 -4.97 -26.46
CA HIS A 43 -1.01 -5.67 -27.12
C HIS A 43 -0.46 -4.84 -28.29
N ASN A 44 0.54 -4.00 -28.01
CA ASN A 44 1.36 -3.43 -29.07
C ASN A 44 2.36 -4.48 -29.55
N LYS A 45 2.43 -4.70 -30.88
CA LYS A 45 3.24 -5.74 -31.55
C LYS A 45 4.75 -5.73 -31.21
N ASN A 46 5.25 -4.74 -30.47
CA ASN A 46 6.66 -4.52 -30.20
C ASN A 46 7.07 -4.55 -28.71
N SER A 47 6.16 -4.73 -27.74
CA SER A 47 6.55 -4.78 -26.31
C SER A 47 6.46 -6.21 -25.76
N SER A 48 7.61 -6.83 -25.53
CA SER A 48 7.74 -8.11 -24.83
C SER A 48 7.44 -8.02 -23.33
N ASP A 49 7.45 -6.81 -22.76
CA ASP A 49 7.23 -6.60 -21.33
C ASP A 49 5.76 -6.34 -21.01
N LYS A 50 5.10 -7.35 -20.46
CA LYS A 50 3.69 -7.33 -20.03
C LYS A 50 3.49 -6.69 -18.65
N ALA A 51 4.41 -5.87 -18.16
CA ALA A 51 4.36 -5.38 -16.78
C ALA A 51 3.67 -4.00 -16.69
N TYR A 52 2.69 -3.87 -15.79
CA TYR A 52 2.08 -2.57 -15.49
C TYR A 52 3.14 -1.60 -14.95
N ASP A 53 3.19 -0.40 -15.53
CA ASP A 53 4.03 0.71 -15.08
C ASP A 53 3.31 1.49 -13.97
N PRO A 54 3.80 1.46 -12.71
CA PRO A 54 3.22 2.23 -11.62
C PRO A 54 3.23 3.75 -11.83
N SER A 55 3.99 4.27 -12.81
CA SER A 55 3.99 5.69 -13.20
C SER A 55 2.65 6.17 -13.78
N TYR A 56 1.75 5.24 -14.13
CA TYR A 56 0.41 5.54 -14.61
C TYR A 56 -0.56 6.05 -13.53
N CYS A 57 -0.16 5.98 -12.26
CA CYS A 57 -0.84 6.68 -11.18
C CYS A 57 -0.02 7.90 -10.75
N PHE A 58 -0.63 9.06 -10.62
CA PHE A 58 0.05 10.31 -10.28
C PHE A 58 -0.88 11.31 -9.57
N LYS A 59 -0.28 12.29 -8.87
CA LYS A 59 -1.04 13.41 -8.29
C LYS A 59 -1.62 14.27 -9.40
N TYR A 60 -2.90 14.59 -9.26
CA TYR A 60 -3.65 15.41 -10.19
C TYR A 60 -3.75 16.84 -9.66
N ASP A 61 -3.06 17.76 -10.33
CA ASP A 61 -3.00 19.18 -9.95
C ASP A 61 -4.05 20.05 -10.68
N GLY A 62 -5.01 19.43 -11.38
CA GLY A 62 -6.06 20.11 -12.16
C GLY A 62 -5.87 19.99 -13.68
N ILE A 63 -6.98 20.00 -14.43
CA ILE A 63 -7.00 19.95 -15.89
C ILE A 63 -6.83 21.36 -16.48
N LYS A 64 -6.07 21.45 -17.58
CA LYS A 64 -6.30 22.44 -18.64
C LYS A 64 -6.98 21.67 -19.78
N ASP A 65 -8.17 22.13 -20.20
CA ASP A 65 -8.88 21.70 -21.41
C ASP A 65 -9.25 20.20 -21.53
N GLU A 66 -9.76 19.56 -20.47
CA GLU A 66 -10.24 18.16 -20.43
C GLU A 66 -9.21 17.07 -20.80
N PHE A 67 -8.00 17.44 -21.19
CA PHE A 67 -6.89 16.52 -21.42
C PHE A 67 -6.10 16.30 -20.13
N ILE A 68 -5.80 15.04 -19.82
CA ILE A 68 -4.76 14.70 -18.84
C ILE A 68 -3.45 15.20 -19.44
N ILE A 69 -3.06 16.43 -19.09
CA ILE A 69 -1.74 16.93 -19.42
C ILE A 69 -0.77 15.97 -18.76
N ASN A 70 0.05 15.35 -19.60
CA ASN A 70 1.14 14.47 -19.24
C ASN A 70 2.21 15.27 -18.48
N ASN A 71 1.89 15.82 -17.31
CA ASN A 71 2.86 16.32 -16.33
C ASN A 71 3.51 15.12 -15.60
N LYS A 72 3.92 14.13 -16.40
CA LYS A 72 4.72 12.97 -16.01
C LYS A 72 6.08 13.47 -15.53
N GLN A 73 6.20 13.86 -14.27
CA GLN A 73 7.51 14.05 -13.66
C GLN A 73 7.64 13.49 -12.25
N ASN A 74 6.55 13.22 -11.53
CA ASN A 74 6.62 12.80 -10.14
C ASN A 74 6.04 11.39 -9.95
N TYR A 75 6.88 10.42 -9.59
CA TYR A 75 6.42 9.10 -9.14
C TYR A 75 5.41 9.27 -8.02
N ILE A 76 4.31 8.51 -8.00
CA ILE A 76 3.25 8.66 -6.98
C ILE A 76 3.77 8.62 -5.55
N HIS A 77 4.82 7.83 -5.26
CA HIS A 77 5.46 7.79 -3.94
C HIS A 77 6.08 9.13 -3.49
N THR A 78 6.34 10.05 -4.42
CA THR A 78 6.83 11.39 -4.10
C THR A 78 5.73 12.34 -3.67
N SER A 79 4.52 12.17 -4.23
CA SER A 79 3.35 12.97 -3.90
C SER A 79 2.51 12.35 -2.78
N LEU A 80 2.57 11.03 -2.66
CA LEU A 80 1.85 10.23 -1.67
C LEU A 80 2.80 9.16 -1.08
N PRO A 81 3.78 9.57 -0.25
CA PRO A 81 4.68 8.63 0.41
C PRO A 81 3.90 7.60 1.23
N GLY A 82 4.32 6.33 1.16
CA GLY A 82 3.64 5.23 1.84
C GLY A 82 2.46 4.63 1.08
N VAL A 83 2.08 5.12 -0.10
CA VAL A 83 1.12 4.42 -0.96
C VAL A 83 1.64 3.03 -1.35
N ILE A 84 0.78 2.03 -1.33
CA ILE A 84 1.07 0.68 -1.80
C ILE A 84 0.29 0.44 -3.09
N LEU A 85 0.99 0.07 -4.16
CA LEU A 85 0.41 -0.32 -5.44
C LEU A 85 0.73 -1.79 -5.69
N THR A 86 -0.29 -2.60 -5.89
CA THR A 86 -0.14 -4.02 -6.18
C THR A 86 -0.79 -4.30 -7.51
N ASN A 87 -0.12 -5.04 -8.39
CA ASN A 87 -0.66 -5.38 -9.69
C ASN A 87 -0.49 -6.88 -9.92
N HIS A 88 -1.56 -7.52 -10.38
CA HIS A 88 -1.51 -8.85 -10.95
C HIS A 88 -2.19 -8.85 -12.31
N ILE A 89 -1.77 -9.76 -13.17
CA ILE A 89 -2.34 -9.90 -14.50
C ILE A 89 -3.23 -11.13 -14.47
N GLU A 90 -4.50 -10.93 -14.82
CA GLU A 90 -5.48 -12.00 -14.93
C GLU A 90 -6.31 -11.75 -16.19
N ASN A 91 -6.44 -12.77 -17.06
CA ASN A 91 -7.25 -12.69 -18.29
C ASN A 91 -6.99 -11.42 -19.12
N ASP A 92 -5.72 -11.16 -19.45
CA ASP A 92 -5.23 -9.98 -20.17
C ASP A 92 -5.69 -8.63 -19.60
N THR A 93 -5.85 -8.59 -18.27
CA THR A 93 -6.28 -7.42 -17.51
C THR A 93 -5.27 -7.14 -16.43
N TYR A 94 -4.83 -5.88 -16.32
CA TYR A 94 -4.15 -5.40 -15.13
C TYR A 94 -5.18 -5.22 -14.01
N ASN A 95 -4.99 -5.96 -12.93
CA ASN A 95 -5.78 -5.82 -11.72
C ASN A 95 -4.92 -5.13 -10.66
N LEU A 96 -5.01 -3.80 -10.67
CA LEU A 96 -4.27 -2.91 -9.81
C LEU A 96 -5.07 -2.68 -8.52
N SER A 97 -4.50 -3.04 -7.38
CA SER A 97 -4.99 -2.61 -6.07
C SER A 97 -4.17 -1.43 -5.58
N ILE A 98 -4.87 -0.40 -5.12
CA ILE A 98 -4.33 0.87 -4.67
C ILE A 98 -4.69 1.03 -3.19
N TYR A 99 -3.66 1.18 -2.37
CA TYR A 99 -3.79 1.41 -0.93
C TYR A 99 -3.17 2.76 -0.58
N PRO A 100 -3.98 3.83 -0.49
CA PRO A 100 -3.53 5.10 0.03
C PRO A 100 -3.00 4.97 1.47
N PRO A 101 -2.01 5.79 1.88
CA PRO A 101 -1.52 5.78 3.25
C PRO A 101 -2.56 6.35 4.21
N PHE A 102 -2.56 5.85 5.45
CA PHE A 102 -3.49 6.26 6.52
C PHE A 102 -3.33 7.71 6.99
N VAL A 103 -2.27 8.41 6.54
CA VAL A 103 -2.03 9.81 6.84
C VAL A 103 -1.63 10.53 5.56
N VAL A 104 -2.28 11.66 5.30
CA VAL A 104 -1.97 12.55 4.18
C VAL A 104 -1.92 13.98 4.68
N LYS A 105 -0.86 14.71 4.31
CA LYS A 105 -0.55 16.06 4.81
C LYS A 105 -1.43 17.17 4.19
N GLU A 106 -2.14 16.87 3.11
CA GLU A 106 -3.04 17.78 2.41
C GLU A 106 -4.12 16.99 1.67
N ASP A 107 -5.20 17.65 1.29
CA ASP A 107 -6.16 17.08 0.34
C ASP A 107 -5.42 16.79 -0.97
N ILE A 108 -5.50 15.57 -1.46
CA ILE A 108 -4.82 15.14 -2.67
C ILE A 108 -5.79 14.40 -3.58
N THR A 109 -5.69 14.67 -4.89
CA THR A 109 -6.35 13.87 -5.91
C THR A 109 -5.30 13.02 -6.61
N ILE A 110 -5.53 11.72 -6.70
CA ILE A 110 -4.73 10.80 -7.51
C ILE A 110 -5.52 10.43 -8.75
N VAL A 111 -4.85 10.39 -9.90
CA VAL A 111 -5.40 9.86 -11.15
C VAL A 111 -4.56 8.68 -11.59
N CYS A 112 -5.22 7.56 -11.89
CA CYS A 112 -4.63 6.38 -12.50
C CYS A 112 -5.22 6.18 -13.89
N ILE A 113 -4.38 6.12 -14.91
CA ILE A 113 -4.79 5.94 -16.31
C ILE A 113 -4.64 4.50 -16.78
N CYS A 114 -5.48 4.08 -17.72
CA CYS A 114 -5.29 2.83 -18.47
C CYS A 114 -4.89 3.10 -19.91
N ASP A 115 -4.21 2.14 -20.53
CA ASP A 115 -4.01 2.14 -21.99
C ASP A 115 -5.36 2.04 -22.73
N SER A 116 -5.44 2.61 -23.93
CA SER A 116 -6.66 2.62 -24.76
C SER A 116 -6.45 1.87 -26.08
N GLU A 117 -7.47 1.15 -26.53
CA GLU A 117 -7.41 0.41 -27.80
C GLU A 117 -7.34 1.35 -29.02
N LYS A 118 -6.74 0.85 -30.10
CA LYS A 118 -6.64 1.55 -31.40
C LYS A 118 -8.04 1.72 -31.99
N GLY A 119 -8.66 2.86 -31.72
CA GLY A 119 -10.06 3.18 -32.02
C GLY A 119 -10.62 4.25 -31.09
N ASN A 120 -10.03 4.38 -29.90
CA ASN A 120 -10.34 5.43 -28.92
C ASN A 120 -9.26 6.52 -28.89
N GLU A 121 -8.64 6.82 -30.03
CA GLU A 121 -7.56 7.81 -30.12
C GLU A 121 -8.04 9.18 -29.60
N GLY A 122 -7.46 9.64 -28.49
CA GLY A 122 -7.77 10.93 -27.85
C GLY A 122 -8.53 10.86 -26.53
N ILE A 123 -9.10 9.70 -26.13
CA ILE A 123 -9.79 9.53 -24.84
C ILE A 123 -8.96 8.59 -23.96
N THR A 124 -8.37 9.13 -22.89
CA THR A 124 -7.65 8.32 -21.89
C THR A 124 -8.58 7.97 -20.73
N PRO A 125 -8.99 6.70 -20.57
CA PRO A 125 -9.82 6.28 -19.45
C PRO A 125 -9.02 6.34 -18.16
N TYR A 126 -9.68 6.76 -17.08
CA TYR A 126 -9.01 6.99 -15.80
C TYR A 126 -9.87 6.71 -14.59
N LEU A 127 -9.20 6.40 -13.50
CA LEU A 127 -9.74 6.40 -12.14
C LEU A 127 -9.22 7.65 -11.41
N LYS A 128 -10.14 8.47 -10.92
CA LYS A 128 -9.87 9.59 -10.03
C LYS A 128 -10.18 9.20 -8.59
N ILE A 129 -9.23 9.43 -7.69
CA ILE A 129 -9.33 9.13 -6.26
C ILE A 129 -9.13 10.43 -5.50
N ASN A 130 -10.15 10.88 -4.79
CA ASN A 130 -10.03 12.04 -3.90
C ASN A 130 -9.70 11.55 -2.50
N ILE A 131 -8.57 11.98 -1.94
CA ILE A 131 -8.14 11.61 -0.60
C ILE A 131 -8.11 12.89 0.23
N LYS A 132 -8.90 12.91 1.30
CA LYS A 132 -8.92 14.04 2.23
C LYS A 132 -7.71 14.00 3.15
N LYS A 133 -7.24 15.18 3.53
CA LYS A 133 -6.25 15.34 4.59
C LYS A 133 -6.76 14.62 5.83
N ALA A 134 -6.01 13.60 6.24
CA ALA A 134 -6.29 12.86 7.46
C ALA A 134 -5.14 13.10 8.44
N HIS A 135 -5.44 13.82 9.51
CA HIS A 135 -4.64 13.75 10.72
C HIS A 135 -5.22 12.59 11.53
N GLY A 136 -4.49 11.49 11.69
CA GLY A 136 -4.87 10.45 12.64
C GLY A 136 -6.31 9.96 12.56
N LEU A 137 -6.59 8.91 11.76
CA LEU A 137 -7.84 8.16 12.00
C LEU A 137 -7.90 7.82 13.50
N ASN A 138 -8.89 8.38 14.19
CA ASN A 138 -9.23 8.16 15.60
C ASN A 138 -8.25 8.68 16.67
N ASN A 139 -7.73 9.92 16.60
CA ASN A 139 -6.97 10.56 17.72
C ASN A 139 -5.75 9.75 18.26
N ASN A 140 -5.35 8.68 17.56
CA ASN A 140 -4.46 7.63 18.06
C ASN A 140 -3.14 7.55 17.28
N LEU A 141 -3.00 8.30 16.18
CA LEU A 141 -1.72 8.48 15.49
C LEU A 141 -0.88 9.56 16.17
N GLU A 142 0.43 9.37 16.21
CA GLU A 142 1.39 10.33 16.76
C GLU A 142 1.60 11.49 15.77
N GLY A 143 0.61 12.39 15.68
CA GLY A 143 0.64 13.57 14.81
C GLY A 143 0.48 13.22 13.32
N ASP A 144 1.33 13.81 12.48
CA ASP A 144 1.28 13.72 11.01
C ASP A 144 1.95 12.45 10.43
N TYR A 145 2.15 11.41 11.24
CA TYR A 145 2.85 10.18 10.85
C TYR A 145 2.18 8.92 11.39
N ILE A 146 2.31 7.81 10.66
CA ILE A 146 1.86 6.48 11.08
C ILE A 146 2.94 5.88 12.01
N LYS A 147 2.53 5.26 13.12
CA LYS A 147 3.47 4.60 14.04
C LYS A 147 4.22 3.49 13.30
N GLY A 148 5.54 3.55 13.22
CA GLY A 148 6.21 2.56 12.38
C GLY A 148 7.70 2.75 12.17
N CYS A 149 8.31 1.74 11.56
CA CYS A 149 9.74 1.68 11.28
C CYS A 149 9.99 1.86 9.78
N ASP A 150 10.71 2.92 9.43
CA ASP A 150 11.11 3.21 8.06
C ASP A 150 12.62 2.95 7.87
N TYR A 151 12.94 1.73 7.45
CA TYR A 151 14.30 1.31 7.11
C TYR A 151 14.81 1.85 5.77
N GLY A 152 13.92 2.43 4.95
CA GLY A 152 14.32 3.27 3.82
C GLY A 152 14.90 4.62 4.26
N ASN A 153 14.78 4.95 5.55
CA ASN A 153 15.24 6.19 6.19
C ASN A 153 14.69 7.44 5.47
N ASN A 154 13.43 7.42 5.05
CA ASN A 154 12.82 8.56 4.37
C ASN A 154 12.56 9.68 5.38
N ARG A 155 12.91 10.91 5.01
CA ARG A 155 12.84 12.10 5.88
C ARG A 155 12.17 13.27 5.15
N GLY A 156 11.72 14.26 5.92
CA GLY A 156 11.13 15.48 5.37
C GLY A 156 9.84 15.21 4.59
N LYS A 157 9.77 15.64 3.33
CA LYS A 157 8.56 15.45 2.49
C LYS A 157 8.20 13.99 2.26
N PHE A 158 9.18 13.08 2.31
CA PHE A 158 8.99 11.65 2.08
C PHE A 158 8.71 10.84 3.35
N GLN A 159 8.77 11.48 4.52
CA GLN A 159 8.51 10.80 5.78
C GLN A 159 7.00 10.61 5.97
N PHE A 160 6.61 9.36 6.22
CA PHE A 160 5.23 8.96 6.52
C PHE A 160 5.12 8.03 7.74
N LEU A 161 6.24 7.40 8.17
CA LEU A 161 6.31 6.65 9.43
C LEU A 161 7.04 7.46 10.52
N THR A 162 6.74 7.17 11.79
CA THR A 162 7.29 7.90 12.94
C THR A 162 8.80 7.69 13.15
N LYS A 163 9.36 6.52 12.76
CA LYS A 163 10.77 6.18 13.03
C LYS A 163 11.57 5.89 11.76
N PRO A 164 12.20 6.91 11.13
CA PRO A 164 13.25 6.69 10.14
C PRO A 164 14.47 6.01 10.76
N VAL A 165 14.81 4.82 10.29
CA VAL A 165 15.89 3.99 10.83
C VAL A 165 17.16 4.19 10.03
N LYS A 166 18.26 4.55 10.70
CA LYS A 166 19.56 4.70 10.04
C LYS A 166 20.08 3.33 9.57
N TYR A 167 20.77 3.34 8.45
CA TYR A 167 21.37 2.14 7.86
C TYR A 167 22.68 1.77 8.59
N ILE A 168 22.54 1.14 9.75
CA ILE A 168 23.64 0.54 10.54
C ILE A 168 23.55 -0.99 10.45
N SER A 169 24.52 -1.72 11.00
CA SER A 169 24.43 -3.18 11.08
C SER A 169 23.31 -3.60 12.03
N ASN A 170 22.43 -4.49 11.57
CA ASN A 170 21.31 -5.08 12.31
C ASN A 170 20.47 -4.11 13.16
N PRO A 171 19.87 -3.05 12.56
CA PRO A 171 19.16 -2.03 13.31
C PRO A 171 17.85 -2.57 13.88
N VAL A 172 17.63 -2.33 15.17
CA VAL A 172 16.36 -2.65 15.86
C VAL A 172 15.50 -1.39 15.93
N CYS A 173 14.21 -1.54 15.63
CA CYS A 173 13.21 -0.49 15.78
C CYS A 173 12.00 -1.05 16.52
N GLU A 174 11.65 -0.41 17.64
CA GLU A 174 10.53 -0.83 18.49
C GLU A 174 9.37 0.15 18.36
N VAL A 175 8.15 -0.35 18.25
CA VAL A 175 6.92 0.44 18.13
C VAL A 175 5.95 -0.03 19.20
N ASN A 176 5.45 0.91 20.00
CA ASN A 176 4.38 0.65 20.96
C ASN A 176 3.06 1.04 20.32
N ALA A 177 2.07 0.15 20.39
CA ALA A 177 0.77 0.35 19.79
C ALA A 177 -0.36 -0.20 20.68
N TYR A 178 -1.56 0.26 20.41
CA TYR A 178 -2.78 0.02 21.19
C TYR A 178 -3.95 -0.34 20.26
N PRO A 179 -5.08 -0.83 20.80
CA PRO A 179 -6.25 -1.14 20.00
C PRO A 179 -6.70 0.06 19.16
N GLY A 180 -7.02 -0.19 17.89
CA GLY A 180 -7.39 0.84 16.91
C GLY A 180 -6.23 1.62 16.30
N ASP A 181 -4.99 1.44 16.76
CA ASP A 181 -3.81 2.04 16.10
C ASP A 181 -3.58 1.45 14.71
N VAL A 182 -3.01 2.26 13.81
CA VAL A 182 -2.37 1.79 12.58
C VAL A 182 -0.87 1.81 12.77
N VAL A 183 -0.21 0.68 12.53
CA VAL A 183 1.24 0.57 12.49
C VAL A 183 1.75 0.24 11.09
N GLY A 184 2.99 0.63 10.79
CA GLY A 184 3.61 0.42 9.49
C GLY A 184 5.06 -0.03 9.55
N ILE A 185 5.49 -0.71 8.49
CA ILE A 185 6.89 -1.01 8.20
C ILE A 185 7.19 -0.62 6.75
N ASN A 186 8.35 -0.03 6.53
CA ASN A 186 8.82 0.33 5.20
C ASN A 186 10.28 -0.03 5.01
N CYS A 187 10.56 -0.78 3.94
CA CYS A 187 11.87 -1.14 3.46
C CYS A 187 12.28 -0.35 2.19
N ASN A 188 11.40 0.51 1.66
CA ASN A 188 11.68 1.24 0.43
C ASN A 188 12.32 2.60 0.72
N SER A 189 13.39 2.95 0.01
CA SER A 189 13.95 4.29 0.06
C SER A 189 13.58 5.06 -1.21
N TYR A 190 12.92 6.21 -1.03
CA TYR A 190 12.47 7.06 -2.14
C TYR A 190 13.56 8.00 -2.66
N THR A 191 14.66 8.13 -1.92
CA THR A 191 15.82 8.96 -2.29
C THR A 191 17.01 8.14 -2.77
N THR A 192 17.11 6.88 -2.33
CA THR A 192 18.29 6.04 -2.56
C THR A 192 17.85 4.69 -3.08
N LYS A 193 18.44 4.21 -4.18
CA LYS A 193 18.17 2.84 -4.64
C LYS A 193 18.81 1.83 -3.67
N MET A 194 17.99 1.21 -2.83
CA MET A 194 18.40 0.08 -2.00
C MET A 194 18.25 -1.21 -2.82
N GLN A 195 19.39 -1.76 -3.27
CA GLN A 195 19.38 -3.05 -3.97
C GLN A 195 19.09 -4.20 -3.00
N GLY A 196 18.34 -5.20 -3.47
CA GLY A 196 18.05 -6.40 -2.69
C GLY A 196 17.19 -6.17 -1.46
N ALA A 197 16.49 -5.03 -1.37
CA ALA A 197 15.54 -4.76 -0.29
C ALA A 197 14.42 -5.82 -0.31
N ARG A 198 14.10 -6.39 0.85
CA ARG A 198 13.00 -7.35 1.03
C ARG A 198 12.32 -7.14 2.37
N LEU A 199 11.01 -7.39 2.41
CA LEU A 199 10.24 -7.50 3.64
C LEU A 199 10.17 -8.98 4.05
N GLU A 200 10.41 -9.29 5.32
CA GLU A 200 10.38 -10.65 5.85
C GLU A 200 9.49 -10.72 7.12
N PRO A 201 8.43 -11.56 7.15
CA PRO A 201 7.94 -12.37 6.05
C PRO A 201 7.54 -11.53 4.84
N GLU A 202 7.59 -12.11 3.64
CA GLU A 202 7.27 -11.41 2.37
C GLU A 202 5.89 -10.76 2.35
N SER A 203 5.00 -11.28 3.21
CA SER A 203 3.64 -10.81 3.37
C SER A 203 3.38 -10.23 4.76
N CYS A 204 4.40 -9.73 5.49
CA CYS A 204 4.15 -8.92 6.68
C CYS A 204 3.19 -7.79 6.30
N PHE A 205 2.07 -7.54 6.99
CA PHE A 205 1.61 -8.11 8.25
C PHE A 205 0.64 -9.29 8.16
N SER A 206 0.25 -9.78 6.97
CA SER A 206 -0.59 -10.99 6.86
C SER A 206 0.05 -12.19 7.56
N MET A 207 1.38 -12.32 7.43
CA MET A 207 2.21 -13.26 8.16
C MET A 207 3.26 -12.51 8.97
N VAL A 208 3.39 -12.87 10.24
CA VAL A 208 4.35 -12.26 11.17
C VAL A 208 5.16 -13.34 11.86
N TYR A 209 6.36 -12.97 12.32
CA TYR A 209 7.03 -13.78 13.33
C TYR A 209 6.42 -13.45 14.70
N PHE A 210 6.16 -14.49 15.48
CA PHE A 210 5.54 -14.41 16.80
C PHE A 210 6.21 -15.40 17.74
N SER A 211 6.43 -15.00 18.99
CA SER A 211 6.97 -15.87 20.03
C SER A 211 6.07 -15.85 21.25
N ASN A 212 5.77 -17.03 21.80
CA ASN A 212 5.06 -17.17 23.06
C ASN A 212 6.06 -17.69 24.12
N LEU A 213 6.66 -16.77 24.89
CA LEU A 213 7.44 -17.03 26.11
C LEU A 213 8.64 -18.00 26.04
N THR A 214 8.98 -18.61 24.90
CA THR A 214 10.08 -19.60 24.76
C THR A 214 11.23 -19.17 23.85
N MET A 215 11.30 -17.90 23.42
CA MET A 215 12.26 -17.35 22.44
C MET A 215 12.30 -18.08 21.08
N GLN A 216 11.36 -19.01 20.81
CA GLN A 216 11.18 -19.59 19.48
C GLN A 216 10.22 -18.71 18.68
N PHE A 217 10.70 -18.22 17.54
CA PHE A 217 9.91 -17.40 16.62
C PHE A 217 9.22 -18.30 15.60
N THR A 218 7.89 -18.31 15.64
CA THR A 218 7.06 -19.02 14.66
C THR A 218 6.48 -18.03 13.67
N LYS A 219 6.53 -18.38 12.38
CA LYS A 219 5.83 -17.62 11.33
C LYS A 219 4.36 -18.05 11.34
N THR A 220 3.44 -17.14 11.63
CA THR A 220 2.00 -17.41 11.69
C THR A 220 1.20 -16.26 11.08
N SER A 221 -0.08 -16.53 10.77
CA SER A 221 -0.99 -15.47 10.34
C SER A 221 -1.26 -14.52 11.50
N VAL A 222 -1.28 -13.21 11.23
CA VAL A 222 -1.61 -12.22 12.26
C VAL A 222 -3.01 -12.44 12.82
N ASN A 223 -3.96 -12.93 12.01
CA ASN A 223 -5.34 -13.20 12.45
C ASN A 223 -5.44 -14.37 13.43
N ASN A 224 -4.45 -15.26 13.50
CA ASN A 224 -4.38 -16.30 14.54
C ASN A 224 -4.00 -15.72 15.91
N ILE A 225 -3.35 -14.55 15.94
CA ILE A 225 -2.88 -13.87 17.15
C ILE A 225 -3.86 -12.76 17.55
N MET A 226 -4.31 -11.98 16.56
CA MET A 226 -5.25 -10.86 16.66
C MET A 226 -6.39 -11.07 15.67
N PRO A 227 -7.47 -11.76 16.09
CA PRO A 227 -8.67 -11.90 15.25
C PRO A 227 -9.18 -10.54 14.78
N ASN A 228 -9.71 -10.49 13.57
CA ASN A 228 -10.22 -9.26 12.92
C ASN A 228 -9.16 -8.19 12.60
N ALA A 229 -7.87 -8.47 12.76
CA ALA A 229 -6.83 -7.57 12.28
C ALA A 229 -6.95 -7.40 10.76
N LYS A 230 -6.80 -6.16 10.28
CA LYS A 230 -6.70 -5.84 8.86
C LYS A 230 -5.27 -5.48 8.53
N TYR A 231 -4.76 -5.96 7.41
CA TYR A 231 -3.41 -5.67 6.95
C TYR A 231 -3.44 -5.25 5.49
N TYR A 232 -2.45 -4.43 5.12
CA TYR A 232 -2.37 -3.81 3.81
C TYR A 232 -0.94 -3.95 3.28
N PRO A 233 -0.71 -4.59 2.14
CA PRO A 233 -1.74 -5.05 1.20
C PRO A 233 -2.44 -6.34 1.68
N ASP A 234 -3.75 -6.41 1.44
CA ASP A 234 -4.57 -7.60 1.74
C ASP A 234 -4.38 -8.64 0.62
N LEU A 235 -3.26 -9.35 0.70
CA LEU A 235 -2.91 -10.37 -0.29
C LEU A 235 -3.22 -11.74 0.27
N THR A 236 -4.30 -12.34 -0.23
CA THR A 236 -4.45 -13.78 -0.22
C THR A 236 -3.38 -14.38 -1.15
N PRO A 237 -2.41 -15.16 -0.66
CA PRO A 237 -1.41 -15.79 -1.52
C PRO A 237 -2.11 -16.76 -2.48
N HIS A 238 -2.21 -16.37 -3.76
CA HIS A 238 -2.68 -17.27 -4.80
C HIS A 238 -1.52 -18.15 -5.27
N PRO A 239 -1.66 -19.49 -5.22
CA PRO A 239 -0.63 -20.40 -5.71
C PRO A 239 -0.51 -20.26 -7.24
N GLY A 240 0.72 -19.99 -7.72
CA GLY A 240 1.03 -19.85 -9.16
C GLY A 240 1.45 -18.44 -9.60
N ASN A 241 1.45 -17.47 -8.69
CA ASN A 241 1.64 -16.07 -9.05
C ASN A 241 3.13 -15.67 -9.11
N GLN A 242 3.78 -15.84 -10.27
CA GLN A 242 5.18 -15.43 -10.48
C GLN A 242 5.37 -13.90 -10.59
N ASN A 243 4.28 -13.12 -10.63
CA ASN A 243 4.30 -11.66 -10.79
C ASN A 243 3.94 -10.87 -9.52
N SER A 244 3.94 -11.50 -8.34
CA SER A 244 3.78 -10.76 -7.08
C SER A 244 5.03 -9.89 -6.84
N LYS A 245 4.99 -8.62 -7.25
CA LYS A 245 6.00 -7.63 -6.83
C LYS A 245 6.10 -7.69 -5.31
N MET A 246 7.31 -7.91 -4.80
CA MET A 246 7.59 -7.95 -3.37
C MET A 246 7.26 -6.59 -2.76
N PHE A 247 6.32 -6.54 -1.82
CA PHE A 247 5.94 -5.28 -1.19
C PHE A 247 6.98 -4.90 -0.16
N LEU A 248 7.50 -3.69 -0.29
CA LEU A 248 8.47 -3.15 0.64
C LEU A 248 7.82 -2.26 1.70
N THR A 249 6.53 -1.96 1.58
CA THR A 249 5.77 -1.18 2.55
C THR A 249 4.53 -1.97 2.94
N SER A 250 4.18 -1.96 4.23
CA SER A 250 3.01 -2.65 4.74
C SER A 250 2.44 -1.96 5.97
N TYR A 251 1.14 -2.13 6.19
CA TYR A 251 0.40 -1.59 7.34
C TYR A 251 -0.43 -2.66 8.02
N LEU A 252 -0.62 -2.49 9.32
CA LEU A 252 -1.52 -3.27 10.16
C LEU A 252 -2.45 -2.29 10.88
N LEU A 253 -3.75 -2.43 10.65
CA LEU A 253 -4.78 -1.81 11.48
C LEU A 253 -5.11 -2.80 12.61
N ILE A 254 -4.74 -2.39 13.82
CA ILE A 254 -4.95 -3.20 15.03
C ILE A 254 -6.44 -3.15 15.39
N PRO A 255 -7.08 -4.30 15.66
CA PRO A 255 -8.46 -4.36 16.14
C PRO A 255 -8.69 -3.47 17.36
N ASN A 256 -9.93 -3.00 17.53
CA ASN A 256 -10.33 -2.23 18.71
C ASN A 256 -10.41 -3.08 19.99
N ASP A 257 -10.44 -4.40 19.87
CA ASP A 257 -10.50 -5.34 20.99
C ASP A 257 -9.29 -6.27 20.95
N ILE A 258 -8.41 -6.13 21.94
CA ILE A 258 -7.22 -6.95 22.13
C ILE A 258 -7.23 -7.44 23.58
N GLN A 259 -7.25 -8.77 23.76
CA GLN A 259 -7.42 -9.37 25.08
C GLN A 259 -6.13 -9.46 25.90
N LYS A 260 -4.96 -9.40 25.25
CA LYS A 260 -3.66 -9.56 25.89
C LYS A 260 -2.57 -8.83 25.13
N ASP A 261 -1.48 -8.53 25.82
CA ASP A 261 -0.30 -7.95 25.18
C ASP A 261 0.29 -8.94 24.17
N ILE A 262 0.66 -8.41 23.00
CA ILE A 262 1.08 -9.17 21.84
C ILE A 262 2.37 -8.58 21.31
N LEU A 263 3.31 -9.47 20.99
CA LEU A 263 4.61 -9.11 20.45
C LEU A 263 4.81 -9.78 19.10
N ILE A 264 4.87 -8.98 18.04
CA ILE A 264 5.08 -9.46 16.67
C ILE A 264 6.31 -8.81 16.05
N TYR A 265 6.91 -9.51 15.11
CA TYR A 265 8.16 -9.10 14.46
C TYR A 265 8.07 -9.22 12.95
N CYS A 266 8.68 -8.25 12.28
CA CYS A 266 9.00 -8.28 10.86
C CYS A 266 10.40 -7.73 10.63
N HIS A 267 10.98 -8.01 9.47
CA HIS A 267 12.32 -7.55 9.12
C HIS A 267 12.34 -6.88 7.76
N CYS A 268 13.27 -5.94 7.60
CA CYS A 268 13.71 -5.49 6.29
C CYS A 268 15.12 -6.01 6.04
N SER A 269 15.33 -6.81 4.99
CA SER A 269 16.66 -7.29 4.61
C SER A 269 17.20 -6.52 3.40
N TYR A 270 18.52 -6.27 3.42
CA TYR A 270 19.23 -5.50 2.40
C TYR A 270 20.67 -6.00 2.27
N ASN A 271 21.07 -6.54 1.11
CA ASN A 271 22.45 -6.95 0.83
C ASN A 271 23.17 -7.65 2.01
N GLY A 272 22.48 -8.59 2.68
CA GLY A 272 23.01 -9.34 3.82
C GLY A 272 22.79 -8.74 5.21
N ASN A 273 22.38 -7.47 5.32
CA ASN A 273 21.95 -6.85 6.59
C ASN A 273 20.46 -7.09 6.84
N LYS A 274 20.06 -7.15 8.12
CA LYS A 274 18.65 -7.31 8.51
C LYS A 274 18.26 -6.31 9.59
N GLY A 275 17.35 -5.40 9.28
CA GLY A 275 16.67 -4.58 10.28
C GLY A 275 15.52 -5.34 10.92
N LEU A 276 15.39 -5.30 12.25
CA LEU A 276 14.34 -5.96 13.02
C LEU A 276 13.33 -4.94 13.55
N ALA A 277 12.08 -5.01 13.08
CA ALA A 277 10.97 -4.26 13.60
C ALA A 277 10.23 -5.08 14.65
N ILE A 278 10.07 -4.50 15.84
CA ILE A 278 9.38 -5.08 16.99
C ILE A 278 8.13 -4.24 17.23
N PHE A 279 6.94 -4.87 17.19
CA PHE A 279 5.69 -4.20 17.50
C PHE A 279 5.14 -4.75 18.82
N ASN A 280 5.21 -3.94 19.87
CA ASN A 280 4.62 -4.19 21.17
C ASN A 280 3.18 -3.66 21.15
N ILE A 281 2.20 -4.55 21.08
CA ILE A 281 0.78 -4.23 21.03
C ILE A 281 0.20 -4.48 22.42
N PHE A 282 -0.10 -3.42 23.15
CA PHE A 282 -0.62 -3.50 24.52
C PHE A 282 -2.14 -3.56 24.50
N ALA A 283 -2.74 -4.44 25.29
CA ALA A 283 -4.20 -4.57 25.39
C ALA A 283 -4.87 -3.32 25.96
N THR A 284 -4.19 -2.64 26.89
CA THR A 284 -4.68 -1.43 27.55
C THR A 284 -3.62 -0.35 27.56
N LYS A 285 -4.03 0.89 27.30
CA LYS A 285 -3.16 2.06 27.49
C LYS A 285 -3.02 2.32 28.99
N THR A 286 -1.83 2.12 29.55
CA THR A 286 -1.57 2.53 30.94
C THR A 286 -1.71 4.05 31.00
N SER A 287 -2.71 4.49 31.77
CA SER A 287 -3.05 5.89 32.06
C SER A 287 -1.98 6.59 32.89
#